data_AF-A0A101P1F3-F1
#
_entry.id   AF-A0A101P1F3-F1
#
_cell.length_a   1.000
_cell.length_b   1.000
_cell.length_c   1.000
_cell.angle_alpha   90.00
_cell.angle_beta   90.00
_cell.angle_gamma   90.00
#
_symmetry.space_group_name_H-M   'P 1'
#
loop_
_entity.id
_entity.type
_entity.pdbx_description
1 polymer ?
#
loop_
_entity_poly.entity_id
_entity_poly.type
_entity_poly.pdbx_seq_one_letter_code
_entity_poly.pdbx_strand_id
1 'polypeptide(L)' 'MASYVVTAKNSSAEPMVSVQISAISQEGTVVEEIDVVDSVRSFLATVSGVVSVTALKYEQVITNV' A
#
# COMPACT_ATOMS: atom_id res chain seq x y z
N MET A 1 1.25 -15.09 -0.85
CA MET A 1 1.92 -13.79 -0.57
C MET A 1 0.92 -12.68 -0.80
N ALA A 2 0.81 -11.72 0.12
CA ALA A 2 0.01 -10.52 -0.07
C ALA A 2 0.85 -9.43 -0.78
N SER A 3 0.18 -8.59 -1.56
CA SER A 3 0.74 -7.36 -2.09
C SER A 3 -0.15 -6.19 -1.71
N TYR A 4 0.45 -5.07 -1.36
CA TYR A 4 -0.25 -3.81 -1.16
C TYR A 4 0.12 -2.83 -2.26
N VAL A 5 -0.86 -2.08 -2.73
CA VAL A 5 -0.64 -0.94 -3.63
C VAL A 5 -1.10 0.30 -2.92
N VAL A 6 -0.17 1.22 -2.67
CA VAL A 6 -0.44 2.53 -2.08
C VAL A 6 -0.37 3.59 -3.16
N THR A 7 -1.52 4.20 -3.46
CA THR A 7 -1.66 5.20 -4.52
C THR A 7 -1.95 6.57 -3.92
N ALA A 8 -1.11 7.55 -4.26
CA ALA A 8 -1.32 8.95 -3.95
C ALA A 8 -1.98 9.67 -5.14
N LYS A 9 -2.97 10.52 -4.87
CA LYS A 9 -3.77 11.23 -5.87
C LYS A 9 -3.76 12.74 -5.66
N ASN A 10 -3.87 13.49 -6.75
CA ASN A 10 -4.02 14.94 -6.73
C ASN A 10 -5.47 15.37 -6.39
N SER A 11 -5.72 16.68 -6.37
CA SER A 11 -7.05 17.28 -6.18
C SER A 11 -8.07 16.86 -7.23
N SER A 12 -7.62 16.47 -8.43
CA SER A 12 -8.45 15.98 -9.53
C SER A 12 -8.70 14.46 -9.45
N ALA A 13 -8.29 13.81 -8.35
CA ALA A 13 -8.33 12.37 -8.13
C ALA A 13 -7.50 11.52 -9.12
N GLU A 14 -6.61 12.15 -9.88
CA GLU A 14 -5.68 11.46 -10.77
C GLU A 14 -4.51 10.88 -9.98
N PRO A 15 -4.05 9.66 -10.30
CA PRO A 15 -2.91 9.05 -9.64
C PRO A 15 -1.64 9.83 -9.98
N MET A 16 -0.92 10.28 -8.95
CA MET A 16 0.38 10.95 -9.09
C MET A 16 1.54 9.98 -8.88
N VAL A 17 1.44 9.14 -7.84
CA VAL A 17 2.47 8.18 -7.44
C VAL A 17 1.78 6.89 -6.99
N SER A 18 2.35 5.75 -7.37
CA SER A 18 1.91 4.43 -6.93
C SER A 18 3.11 3.65 -6.41
N VAL A 19 3.01 3.15 -5.19
CA VAL A 19 4.03 2.30 -4.55
C VAL A 19 3.44 0.91 -4.39
N GLN A 20 4.07 -0.06 -5.05
CA GLN A 20 3.72 -1.47 -4.89
C GLN A 20 4.66 -2.12 -3.88
N ILE A 21 4.07 -2.70 -2.83
CA ILE A 21 4.76 -3.45 -1.80
C ILE A 21 4.38 -4.91 -2.01
N SER A 22 5.27 -5.70 -2.57
CA SER A 22 5.11 -7.14 -2.79
C SER A 22 5.96 -7.93 -1.79
N ALA A 23 5.59 -9.20 -1.57
CA ALA A 23 6.33 -10.13 -0.73
C ALA A 23 6.34 -9.83 0.77
N ILE A 24 5.27 -9.25 1.32
CA ILE A 24 5.14 -9.21 2.78
C ILE A 24 4.91 -10.63 3.29
N SER A 25 5.84 -11.11 4.13
CA SER A 25 5.83 -12.46 4.69
C SER A 25 4.76 -12.56 5.75
N GLN A 26 3.74 -13.39 5.48
CA GLN A 26 2.63 -13.64 6.40
C GLN A 26 3.00 -14.52 7.60
N GLU A 27 4.26 -14.96 7.70
CA GLU A 27 4.78 -15.68 8.86
C GLU A 27 5.08 -14.74 10.05
N GLY A 28 5.15 -13.44 9.78
CA GLY A 28 5.26 -12.38 10.80
C GLY A 28 3.89 -11.96 11.35
N THR A 29 3.87 -11.53 12.60
CA THR A 29 2.67 -10.99 13.26
C THR A 29 2.09 -9.85 12.41
N VAL A 30 0.82 -9.96 12.02
CA VAL A 30 0.05 -9.02 11.15
C VAL A 30 0.26 -7.52 11.47
N VAL A 31 0.66 -7.20 12.71
CA VAL A 31 0.96 -5.83 13.18
C VAL A 31 2.11 -5.18 12.39
N GLU A 32 3.20 -5.89 12.13
CA GLU A 32 4.39 -5.30 11.45
C GLU A 32 4.13 -5.03 9.95
N GLU A 33 3.24 -5.81 9.33
CA GLU A 33 2.85 -5.60 7.93
C GLU A 33 2.09 -4.28 7.74
N ILE A 34 1.26 -3.91 8.71
CA ILE A 34 0.47 -2.68 8.70
C ILE A 34 1.37 -1.46 8.88
N ASP A 35 2.41 -1.56 9.71
CA ASP A 35 3.35 -0.46 9.98
C ASP A 35 4.08 0.02 8.73
N VAL A 36 4.49 -0.90 7.83
CA VAL A 36 5.13 -0.53 6.56
C VAL A 36 4.16 0.21 5.65
N VAL A 37 2.93 -0.30 5.51
CA VAL A 37 1.90 0.32 4.68
C VAL A 37 1.54 1.71 5.22
N ASP A 38 1.37 1.84 6.53
CA ASP A 38 1.03 3.11 7.17
C ASP A 38 2.19 4.11 7.15
N SER A 39 3.44 3.65 7.23
CA SER A 39 4.62 4.48 7.04
C SER A 39 4.67 5.06 5.63
N VAL A 40 4.42 4.23 4.61
CA VAL A 40 4.37 4.68 3.20
C VAL A 40 3.21 5.65 2.98
N ARG A 41 2.04 5.39 3.57
CA ARG A 41 0.90 6.32 3.51
C ARG A 41 1.24 7.67 4.12
N SER A 42 1.84 7.67 5.30
CA SER A 42 2.22 8.89 6.02
C SER A 42 3.27 9.68 5.24
N PHE A 43 4.26 9.01 4.66
CA PHE A 43 5.24 9.65 3.79
C PHE A 43 4.58 10.30 2.56
N LEU A 44 3.76 9.56 1.82
CA LEU A 44 3.09 10.07 0.61
C LEU A 44 2.14 11.23 0.91
N ALA A 45 1.51 11.26 2.09
CA ALA A 45 0.65 12.36 2.52
C ALA A 45 1.40 13.69 2.71
N THR A 46 2.73 13.65 2.88
CA THR A 46 3.57 14.86 2.99
C THR A 46 4.09 15.37 1.65
N VAL A 47 3.89 14.60 0.56
CA VAL A 47 4.38 14.97 -0.77
C VAL A 47 3.52 16.09 -1.36
N SER A 48 4.17 17.15 -1.83
CA SER A 48 3.47 18.29 -2.45
C SER A 48 2.62 17.84 -3.65
N GLY A 49 1.36 18.30 -3.67
CA GLY A 49 0.38 17.96 -4.72
C GLY A 49 -0.45 16.71 -4.40
N VAL A 50 -0.07 15.91 -3.40
CA VAL A 50 -0.88 14.81 -2.91
C VAL A 50 -2.00 15.36 -2.02
N VAL A 51 -3.23 14.95 -2.33
CA VAL A 51 -4.44 15.34 -1.58
C VAL A 51 -5.08 14.14 -0.90
N SER A 52 -4.91 12.94 -1.46
CA SER A 52 -5.38 11.70 -0.85
C SER A 52 -4.43 10.54 -1.13
N VAL A 53 -4.38 9.59 -0.19
CA VAL A 53 -3.60 8.35 -0.32
C VAL A 53 -4.50 7.16 0.00
N THR A 54 -4.54 6.18 -0.89
CA THR A 54 -5.35 4.95 -0.77
C THR A 54 -4.44 3.74 -0.78
N ALA A 55 -4.64 2.79 0.14
CA ALA A 55 -3.95 1.51 0.16
C ALA A 55 -4.93 0.36 -0.17
N LEU A 56 -4.55 -0.51 -1.10
CA LEU A 56 -5.34 -1.67 -1.52
C LEU A 56 -4.54 -2.95 -1.30
N LYS A 57 -5.14 -3.92 -0.59
CA LYS A 57 -4.58 -5.26 -0.37
C LYS A 57 -5.02 -6.20 -1.48
N TYR A 58 -4.05 -6.90 -2.06
CA TYR A 58 -4.25 -7.98 -3.02
C TYR A 58 -3.70 -9.26 -2.40
N GLU A 59 -4.57 -10.24 -2.16
CA GLU A 59 -4.17 -11.56 -1.69
C GLU A 59 -4.03 -12.50 -2.87
N GLN A 60 -2.82 -13.05 -3.06
CA GLN A 60 -2.64 -14.16 -3.98
C GLN A 60 -3.12 -15.42 -3.26
N VAL A 61 -4.35 -15.84 -3.54
CA VAL A 61 -4.91 -17.10 -3.04
C VAL A 61 -4.19 -18.24 -3.79
N ILE A 62 -3.21 -18.86 -3.15
CA ILE A 62 -2.64 -20.11 -3.64
C ILE A 62 -3.64 -21.20 -3.24
N THR A 63 -4.56 -21.52 -4.14
CA THR A 63 -5.36 -22.74 -4.00
C THR A 63 -4.43 -23.91 -4.28
N ASN A 64 -3.95 -24.57 -3.23
CA ASN A 64 -3.37 -25.91 -3.38
C ASN A 64 -4.54 -26.86 -3.70
N VAL A 65 -4.55 -27.40 -4.92
CA VAL A 65 -5.35 -28.58 -5.28
C VAL A 65 -4.59 -29.86 -4.95
#